data_AF-A0AAD5IR59-F1
#
_entry.id   AF-A0AAD5IR59-F1
#
_cell.length_a   1.000
_cell.length_b   1.000
_cell.length_c   1.000
_cell.angle_alpha   90.00
_cell.angle_beta   90.00
_cell.angle_gamma   90.00
#
_symmetry.space_group_name_H-M   'P 1'
#
loop_
_entity.id
_entity.type
_entity.pdbx_description
1 polymer ?
#
loop_
_entity_poly.entity_id
_entity_poly.type
_entity_poly.pdbx_seq_one_letter_code
_entity_poly.pdbx_strand_id
1 'polypeptide(L)'
;MAVKSLQAIFLLSVLCFGVVSYSSLLSTQGRWIVDSSGQRVKLACTNWASHMEPMLAEGLHKKPLKDITAKLVQLKFNCVRLTWATYMYTRYSNNTVTQTLDNLHLAQAKQGIAQNNPALLSMTHIQAFEAVVDEVGKQGNMVMLDNHVSNPKWCCADEDGNGFFKDADFDPTEWQFALAYVASRFSNKNQVVGMSLRNELRDPRKNEDDWYNYVPARAAVVHNVNPNVLVILSGLNYATDLSFLKNRRLDPSNWNNKLAYEAHWYPWSVHADTCDDTINPITYFSRMVTNQFHCF
;
A
#
# COMPACT_ATOMS: atom_id res chain seq x y z
N MET A 1 -37.11 -19.42 -64.25
CA MET A 1 -37.55 -18.65 -63.06
C MET A 1 -36.64 -19.03 -61.92
N ALA A 2 -35.83 -18.07 -61.46
CA ALA A 2 -34.81 -18.26 -60.44
C ALA A 2 -35.41 -17.99 -59.05
N VAL A 3 -35.20 -18.89 -58.10
CA VAL A 3 -35.41 -18.63 -56.67
C VAL A 3 -34.03 -18.56 -56.03
N LYS A 4 -33.56 -17.34 -55.76
CA LYS A 4 -32.35 -17.08 -54.96
C LYS A 4 -32.76 -17.11 -53.49
N SER A 5 -32.33 -18.12 -52.74
CA SER A 5 -32.42 -18.12 -51.28
C SER A 5 -31.43 -17.11 -50.71
N LEU A 6 -31.95 -16.07 -50.04
CA LEU A 6 -31.19 -15.15 -49.21
C LEU A 6 -30.67 -15.89 -47.98
N GLN A 7 -29.35 -16.00 -47.83
CA GLN A 7 -28.73 -16.29 -46.54
C GLN A 7 -28.54 -14.97 -45.79
N ALA A 8 -29.27 -14.80 -44.69
CA ALA A 8 -29.05 -13.72 -43.74
C ALA A 8 -27.90 -14.13 -42.79
N ILE A 9 -26.77 -13.43 -42.89
CA ILE A 9 -25.65 -13.56 -41.94
C ILE A 9 -25.94 -12.62 -40.77
N PHE A 10 -26.30 -13.17 -39.61
CA PHE A 10 -26.38 -12.42 -38.36
C PHE A 10 -24.98 -12.36 -37.73
N LEU A 11 -24.31 -11.21 -37.86
CA LEU A 11 -23.05 -10.92 -37.16
C LEU A 11 -23.39 -10.55 -35.72
N LEU A 12 -23.27 -11.53 -34.81
CA LEU A 12 -23.38 -11.32 -33.38
C LEU A 12 -22.08 -10.67 -32.87
N SER A 13 -22.04 -9.34 -32.83
CA SER A 13 -20.95 -8.60 -32.18
C SER A 13 -21.08 -8.74 -30.66
N VAL A 14 -20.43 -9.76 -30.10
CA VAL A 14 -20.23 -9.89 -28.65
C VAL A 14 -19.23 -8.83 -28.24
N LEU A 15 -19.73 -7.67 -27.80
CA LEU A 15 -18.95 -6.72 -27.00
C LEU A 15 -18.72 -7.36 -25.63
N CYS A 16 -17.66 -8.18 -25.54
CA CYS A 16 -17.04 -8.46 -24.25
C CYS A 16 -16.53 -7.13 -23.70
N PHE A 17 -17.33 -6.49 -22.84
CA PHE A 17 -16.77 -5.61 -21.82
C PHE A 17 -15.99 -6.51 -20.87
N GLY A 18 -14.79 -6.91 -21.31
CA GLY A 18 -13.78 -7.40 -20.39
C GLY A 18 -13.62 -6.30 -19.36
N VAL A 19 -13.78 -6.66 -18.09
CA VAL A 19 -13.31 -5.81 -17.00
C VAL A 19 -11.83 -5.62 -17.29
N VAL A 20 -11.45 -4.46 -17.83
CA VAL A 20 -10.04 -4.14 -18.05
C VAL A 20 -9.45 -4.17 -16.66
N SER A 21 -8.66 -5.21 -16.39
CA SER A 21 -7.86 -5.26 -15.18
C SER A 21 -6.86 -4.12 -15.31
N TYR A 22 -7.12 -3.00 -14.62
CA TYR A 22 -6.25 -1.81 -14.57
C TYR A 22 -4.91 -2.07 -13.85
N SER A 23 -4.60 -3.33 -13.63
CA SER A 23 -3.38 -3.83 -13.04
C SER A 23 -2.23 -3.85 -14.05
N SER A 24 -2.06 -2.76 -14.80
CA SER A 24 -0.85 -2.52 -15.58
C SER A 24 0.30 -2.23 -14.62
N LEU A 25 1.49 -2.74 -14.92
CA LEU A 25 2.73 -2.39 -14.21
C LEU A 25 2.89 -0.87 -14.22
N LEU A 26 2.65 -0.23 -13.07
CA LEU A 26 2.81 1.22 -12.95
C LEU A 26 4.29 1.59 -12.99
N SER A 27 4.58 2.75 -13.55
CA SER A 27 5.92 3.35 -13.58
C SER A 27 5.85 4.86 -13.39
N THR A 28 7.00 5.52 -13.35
CA THR A 28 7.12 6.96 -13.18
C THR A 28 7.70 7.61 -14.42
N GLN A 29 7.07 8.70 -14.87
CA GLN A 29 7.55 9.51 -15.97
C GLN A 29 7.60 10.98 -15.50
N GLY A 30 8.80 11.40 -15.08
CA GLY A 30 8.96 12.63 -14.33
C GLY A 30 8.06 12.62 -13.11
N ARG A 31 7.16 13.62 -13.00
CA ARG A 31 6.26 13.74 -11.85
C ARG A 31 4.99 12.89 -11.88
N TRP A 32 4.81 12.06 -12.91
CA TRP A 32 3.58 11.33 -13.13
C TRP A 32 3.76 9.84 -12.92
N ILE A 33 2.78 9.23 -12.26
CA ILE A 33 2.58 7.79 -12.33
C ILE A 33 1.88 7.51 -13.65
N VAL A 34 2.41 6.54 -14.40
CA VAL A 34 1.86 6.13 -15.70
C VAL A 34 1.66 4.63 -15.76
N ASP A 35 0.70 4.21 -16.58
CA ASP A 35 0.51 2.80 -16.92
C ASP A 35 1.51 2.32 -17.98
N SER A 36 1.39 1.06 -18.39
CA SER A 36 2.24 0.44 -19.41
C SER A 36 2.09 1.06 -20.81
N SER A 37 1.05 1.84 -21.06
CA SER A 37 0.85 2.60 -22.30
C SER A 37 1.37 4.04 -22.22
N GLY A 38 1.96 4.43 -21.07
CA GLY A 38 2.44 5.78 -20.81
C GLY A 38 1.32 6.77 -20.45
N GLN A 39 0.08 6.30 -20.24
CA GLN A 39 -1.01 7.16 -19.84
C GLN A 39 -0.93 7.45 -18.34
N ARG A 40 -1.19 8.71 -17.97
CA ARG A 40 -1.16 9.14 -16.58
C ARG A 40 -2.24 8.44 -15.77
N VAL A 41 -1.83 7.81 -14.68
CA VAL A 41 -2.71 7.21 -13.68
C VAL A 41 -2.79 8.14 -12.47
N LYS A 42 -4.02 8.46 -12.04
CA LYS A 42 -4.27 9.12 -10.74
C LYS A 42 -4.73 8.06 -9.75
N LEU A 43 -4.01 7.96 -8.64
CA LEU A 43 -4.34 7.02 -7.57
C LEU A 43 -5.30 7.69 -6.59
N ALA A 44 -6.56 7.29 -6.66
CA ALA A 44 -7.60 7.67 -5.72
C ALA A 44 -7.72 6.52 -4.71
N CYS A 45 -6.86 6.53 -3.69
CA CYS A 45 -6.78 5.45 -2.73
C CYS A 45 -7.54 5.74 -1.44
N THR A 46 -7.97 4.67 -0.77
CA THR A 46 -8.32 4.69 0.64
C THR A 46 -7.25 3.97 1.46
N ASN A 47 -7.08 4.33 2.73
CA ASN A 47 -6.27 3.56 3.68
C ASN A 47 -7.15 2.47 4.30
N TRP A 48 -6.63 1.25 4.39
CA TRP A 48 -7.28 0.16 5.13
C TRP A 48 -6.30 -0.41 6.17
N ALA A 49 -6.66 -0.24 7.44
CA ALA A 49 -5.88 -0.71 8.56
C ALA A 49 -5.86 -2.25 8.61
N SER A 50 -4.68 -2.86 8.56
CA SER A 50 -4.47 -4.29 8.85
C SER A 50 -3.20 -4.55 9.69
N HIS A 51 -2.54 -3.48 10.16
CA HIS A 51 -1.32 -3.52 10.97
C HIS A 51 -1.58 -3.53 12.49
N MET A 52 -2.84 -3.38 12.93
CA MET A 52 -3.23 -3.33 14.33
C MET A 52 -2.94 -4.67 15.06
N GLU A 53 -3.08 -4.72 16.38
CA GLU A 53 -2.84 -5.92 17.20
C GLU A 53 -3.49 -7.21 16.67
N PRO A 54 -4.74 -7.20 16.16
CA PRO A 54 -5.34 -8.40 15.58
C PRO A 54 -4.65 -8.90 14.31
N MET A 55 -3.81 -8.07 13.67
CA MET A 55 -3.11 -8.32 12.40
C MET A 55 -4.04 -8.80 11.28
N LEU A 56 -5.25 -8.23 11.27
CA LEU A 56 -6.31 -8.53 10.32
C LEU A 56 -6.94 -7.23 9.85
N ALA A 57 -7.36 -7.17 8.58
CA ALA A 57 -7.97 -5.96 8.04
C ALA A 57 -9.25 -5.60 8.81
N GLU A 58 -9.34 -4.33 9.22
CA GLU A 58 -10.40 -3.84 10.09
C GLU A 58 -11.78 -3.95 9.43
N GLY A 59 -12.81 -4.13 10.27
CA GLY A 59 -14.21 -4.22 9.82
C GLY A 59 -14.66 -5.58 9.28
N LEU A 60 -13.76 -6.55 9.09
CA LEU A 60 -14.12 -7.91 8.63
C LEU A 60 -15.04 -8.67 9.60
N HIS A 61 -15.07 -8.28 10.87
CA HIS A 61 -16.00 -8.84 11.85
C HIS A 61 -17.43 -8.26 11.71
N LYS A 62 -17.62 -7.19 10.92
CA LYS A 62 -18.90 -6.53 10.69
C LYS A 62 -19.51 -6.82 9.33
N LYS A 63 -18.67 -7.07 8.31
CA LYS A 63 -19.10 -7.25 6.92
C LYS A 63 -18.25 -8.29 6.18
N PRO A 64 -18.82 -9.03 5.22
CA PRO A 64 -18.04 -9.87 4.32
C PRO A 64 -16.96 -9.06 3.59
N LEU A 65 -15.78 -9.65 3.42
CA LEU A 65 -14.64 -9.05 2.72
C LEU A 65 -15.04 -8.51 1.34
N LYS A 66 -15.80 -9.32 0.58
CA LYS A 66 -16.36 -8.98 -0.72
C LYS A 66 -17.24 -7.73 -0.70
N ASP A 67 -18.02 -7.53 0.36
CA ASP A 67 -18.94 -6.39 0.46
C ASP A 67 -18.18 -5.11 0.77
N ILE A 68 -17.14 -5.19 1.62
CA ILE A 68 -16.27 -4.05 1.92
C ILE A 68 -15.55 -3.61 0.65
N THR A 69 -14.91 -4.53 -0.08
CA THR A 69 -14.19 -4.20 -1.32
C THR A 69 -15.13 -3.70 -2.42
N ALA A 70 -16.34 -4.26 -2.53
CA ALA A 70 -17.37 -3.76 -3.47
C ALA A 70 -17.81 -2.34 -3.14
N LYS A 71 -17.88 -2.00 -1.85
CA LYS A 71 -18.18 -0.64 -1.43
C LYS A 71 -17.09 0.34 -1.86
N LEU A 72 -15.81 -0.05 -1.82
CA LEU A 72 -14.70 0.81 -2.28
C LEU A 72 -14.82 1.15 -3.77
N VAL A 73 -15.13 0.15 -4.60
CA VAL A 73 -15.37 0.35 -6.04
C VAL A 73 -16.60 1.23 -6.28
N GLN A 74 -17.69 1.02 -5.53
CA GLN A 74 -18.89 1.85 -5.60
C GLN A 74 -18.57 3.33 -5.28
N LEU A 75 -17.70 3.57 -4.29
CA LEU A 75 -17.22 4.89 -3.89
C LEU A 75 -16.15 5.47 -4.83
N LYS A 76 -15.83 4.78 -5.94
CA LYS A 76 -14.89 5.21 -6.98
C LYS A 76 -13.42 5.30 -6.55
N PHE A 77 -13.04 4.65 -5.45
CA PHE A 77 -11.64 4.39 -5.18
C PHE A 77 -11.10 3.38 -6.20
N ASN A 78 -9.90 3.62 -6.71
CA ASN A 78 -9.22 2.70 -7.63
C ASN A 78 -8.01 1.99 -6.98
N CYS A 79 -7.71 2.28 -5.73
CA CYS A 79 -6.66 1.63 -4.97
C CYS A 79 -6.93 1.57 -3.46
N VAL A 80 -6.22 0.67 -2.78
CA VAL A 80 -6.18 0.56 -1.32
C VAL A 80 -4.74 0.61 -0.85
N ARG A 81 -4.42 1.54 0.05
CA ARG A 81 -3.19 1.49 0.87
C ARG A 81 -3.46 0.55 2.04
N LEU A 82 -3.01 -0.69 1.89
CA LEU A 82 -3.22 -1.76 2.85
C LEU A 82 -2.00 -1.87 3.75
N THR A 83 -2.23 -1.57 5.02
CA THR A 83 -1.17 -1.41 6.01
C THR A 83 -0.83 -2.72 6.69
N TRP A 84 0.45 -2.97 6.98
CA TRP A 84 0.92 -4.16 7.67
C TRP A 84 2.04 -3.85 8.67
N ALA A 85 2.23 -4.73 9.65
CA ALA A 85 3.26 -4.60 10.67
C ALA A 85 4.45 -5.53 10.39
N THR A 86 5.69 -5.10 10.64
CA THR A 86 6.90 -5.94 10.46
C THR A 86 6.77 -7.29 11.17
N TYR A 87 6.26 -7.29 12.41
CA TYR A 87 6.13 -8.50 13.22
C TYR A 87 5.10 -9.50 12.68
N MET A 88 4.14 -9.05 11.87
CA MET A 88 3.22 -9.96 11.17
C MET A 88 3.97 -11.00 10.32
N TYR A 89 5.08 -10.59 9.69
CA TYR A 89 5.87 -11.45 8.80
C TYR A 89 7.09 -12.08 9.49
N THR A 90 7.56 -11.51 10.58
CA THR A 90 8.82 -11.92 11.24
C THR A 90 8.61 -12.71 12.53
N ARG A 91 7.58 -12.38 13.32
CA ARG A 91 7.36 -12.97 14.65
C ARG A 91 6.04 -13.71 14.79
N TYR A 92 5.03 -13.33 14.00
CA TYR A 92 3.67 -13.86 14.07
C TYR A 92 3.22 -14.58 12.78
N SER A 93 4.16 -14.87 11.87
CA SER A 93 3.86 -15.44 10.54
C SER A 93 3.11 -16.77 10.58
N ASN A 94 3.33 -17.57 11.63
CA ASN A 94 2.70 -18.87 11.85
C ASN A 94 1.45 -18.81 12.73
N ASN A 95 1.13 -17.65 13.33
CA ASN A 95 -0.05 -17.51 14.16
C ASN A 95 -1.29 -17.40 13.29
N THR A 96 -2.33 -18.11 13.68
CA THR A 96 -3.66 -17.98 13.08
C THR A 96 -4.40 -16.76 13.61
N VAL A 97 -5.36 -16.28 12.82
CA VAL A 97 -6.29 -15.23 13.25
C VAL A 97 -7.01 -15.65 14.53
N THR A 98 -7.48 -16.90 14.62
CA THR A 98 -8.12 -17.43 15.83
C THR A 98 -7.23 -17.32 17.07
N GLN A 99 -5.99 -17.79 16.99
CA GLN A 99 -5.06 -17.74 18.13
C GLN A 99 -4.85 -16.31 18.62
N THR A 100 -4.72 -15.36 17.70
CA THR A 100 -4.49 -13.95 18.05
C THR A 100 -5.73 -13.31 18.66
N LEU A 101 -6.91 -13.55 18.10
CA LEU A 101 -8.17 -13.05 18.67
C LEU A 101 -8.44 -13.63 20.06
N ASP A 102 -8.11 -14.90 20.29
CA ASP A 102 -8.25 -15.55 21.59
C ASP A 102 -7.28 -14.95 22.62
N ASN A 103 -6.02 -14.75 22.24
CA ASN A 103 -5.00 -14.13 23.09
C ASN A 103 -5.33 -12.68 23.46
N LEU A 104 -5.99 -11.94 22.55
CA LEU A 104 -6.46 -10.57 22.79
C LEU A 104 -7.84 -10.53 23.49
N HIS A 105 -8.42 -11.67 23.84
CA HIS A 105 -9.75 -11.78 24.45
C HIS A 105 -10.89 -11.13 23.62
N LEU A 106 -10.77 -11.16 22.28
CA LEU A 106 -11.71 -10.52 21.35
C LEU A 106 -12.83 -11.46 20.89
N ALA A 107 -13.53 -12.09 21.84
CA ALA A 107 -14.58 -13.08 21.55
C ALA A 107 -15.69 -12.56 20.62
N GLN A 108 -16.12 -11.31 20.79
CA GLN A 108 -17.14 -10.69 19.93
C GLN A 108 -16.65 -10.48 18.50
N ALA A 109 -15.39 -10.05 18.32
CA ALA A 109 -14.81 -9.90 17.00
C ALA A 109 -14.67 -11.27 16.32
N LYS A 110 -14.19 -12.29 17.04
CA LYS A 110 -14.10 -13.67 16.54
C LYS A 110 -15.46 -14.21 16.08
N GLN A 111 -16.52 -13.99 16.86
CA GLN A 111 -17.88 -14.36 16.45
C GLN A 111 -18.32 -13.60 15.19
N GLY A 112 -18.04 -12.31 15.10
CA GLY A 112 -18.34 -11.50 13.92
C GLY A 112 -17.59 -11.99 12.67
N ILE A 113 -16.31 -12.38 12.81
CA ILE A 113 -15.55 -13.00 11.72
C ILE A 113 -16.16 -14.36 11.34
N ALA A 114 -16.54 -15.20 12.31
CA ALA A 114 -17.20 -16.48 12.04
C ALA A 114 -18.49 -16.31 11.21
N GLN A 115 -19.24 -15.24 11.44
CA GLN A 115 -20.47 -14.95 10.71
C GLN A 115 -20.21 -14.40 9.30
N ASN A 116 -19.26 -13.48 9.16
CA ASN A 116 -19.08 -12.74 7.91
C ASN A 116 -18.00 -13.32 6.99
N ASN A 117 -16.95 -13.91 7.57
CA ASN A 117 -15.74 -14.36 6.89
C ASN A 117 -15.13 -15.62 7.57
N PRO A 118 -15.90 -16.72 7.72
CA PRO A 118 -15.51 -17.87 8.55
C PRO A 118 -14.16 -18.48 8.18
N ALA A 119 -13.82 -18.51 6.89
CA ALA A 119 -12.56 -19.08 6.39
C ALA A 119 -11.31 -18.35 6.92
N LEU A 120 -11.41 -17.07 7.31
CA LEU A 120 -10.26 -16.31 7.81
C LEU A 120 -9.80 -16.78 9.19
N LEU A 121 -10.67 -17.42 9.97
CA LEU A 121 -10.34 -17.83 11.35
C LEU A 121 -9.23 -18.87 11.41
N SER A 122 -9.15 -19.78 10.43
CA SER A 122 -8.13 -20.83 10.36
C SER A 122 -6.88 -20.40 9.60
N MET A 123 -6.91 -19.25 8.92
CA MET A 123 -5.76 -18.73 8.18
C MET A 123 -4.70 -18.16 9.13
N THR A 124 -3.44 -18.24 8.73
CA THR A 124 -2.40 -17.40 9.30
C THR A 124 -2.63 -15.93 8.95
N HIS A 125 -2.01 -15.01 9.69
CA HIS A 125 -2.09 -13.58 9.35
C HIS A 125 -1.64 -13.27 7.93
N ILE A 126 -0.58 -13.94 7.46
CA ILE A 126 -0.08 -13.78 6.09
C ILE A 126 -1.15 -14.23 5.08
N GLN A 127 -1.77 -15.39 5.30
CA GLN A 127 -2.83 -15.90 4.41
C GLN A 127 -4.07 -15.00 4.41
N ALA A 128 -4.48 -14.50 5.59
CA ALA A 128 -5.61 -13.61 5.71
C ALA A 128 -5.35 -12.26 5.01
N PHE A 129 -4.14 -11.71 5.16
CA PHE A 129 -3.71 -10.50 4.44
C PHE A 129 -3.71 -10.72 2.93
N GLU A 130 -3.20 -11.86 2.45
CA GLU A 130 -3.27 -12.23 1.03
C GLU A 130 -4.70 -12.34 0.51
N ALA A 131 -5.62 -12.93 1.29
CA ALA A 131 -7.02 -13.02 0.91
C ALA A 131 -7.66 -11.64 0.70
N VAL A 132 -7.28 -10.65 1.53
CA VAL A 132 -7.70 -9.25 1.35
C VAL A 132 -7.13 -8.67 0.05
N VAL A 133 -5.83 -8.83 -0.20
CA VAL A 133 -5.18 -8.38 -1.45
C VAL A 133 -5.81 -9.01 -2.69
N ASP A 134 -6.15 -10.29 -2.63
CA ASP A 134 -6.78 -11.03 -3.72
C ASP A 134 -8.20 -10.55 -3.99
N GLU A 135 -9.01 -10.32 -2.95
CA GLU A 135 -10.38 -9.81 -3.15
C GLU A 135 -10.38 -8.36 -3.66
N VAL A 136 -9.46 -7.50 -3.18
CA VAL A 136 -9.32 -6.12 -3.73
C VAL A 136 -9.00 -6.17 -5.22
N GLY A 137 -8.03 -7.00 -5.62
CA GLY A 137 -7.64 -7.18 -7.02
C GLY A 137 -8.74 -7.79 -7.89
N LYS A 138 -9.45 -8.80 -7.37
CA LYS A 138 -10.58 -9.45 -8.06
C LYS A 138 -11.70 -8.47 -8.40
N GLN A 139 -11.85 -7.41 -7.61
CA GLN A 139 -12.83 -6.36 -7.86
C GLN A 139 -12.30 -5.19 -8.70
N GLY A 140 -11.07 -5.29 -9.20
CA GLY A 140 -10.48 -4.33 -10.13
C GLY A 140 -9.77 -3.16 -9.49
N ASN A 141 -9.59 -3.17 -8.16
CA ASN A 141 -8.81 -2.15 -7.45
C ASN A 141 -7.35 -2.58 -7.31
N MET A 142 -6.46 -1.60 -7.35
CA MET A 142 -5.05 -1.78 -7.07
C MET A 142 -4.78 -1.82 -5.56
N VAL A 143 -3.64 -2.36 -5.17
CA VAL A 143 -3.16 -2.42 -3.79
C VAL A 143 -1.79 -1.78 -3.70
N MET A 144 -1.62 -0.92 -2.71
CA MET A 144 -0.32 -0.48 -2.23
C MET A 144 -0.09 -1.08 -0.86
N LEU A 145 1.02 -1.80 -0.70
CA LEU A 145 1.39 -2.34 0.59
C LEU A 145 2.14 -1.27 1.37
N ASP A 146 1.80 -1.08 2.63
CA ASP A 146 2.42 -0.06 3.47
C ASP A 146 2.94 -0.68 4.78
N ASN A 147 4.26 -0.69 4.97
CA ASN A 147 4.83 -1.08 6.26
C ASN A 147 4.58 0.05 7.27
N HIS A 148 3.56 -0.13 8.10
CA HIS A 148 3.05 0.95 8.92
C HIS A 148 3.78 1.09 10.26
N VAL A 149 4.04 -0.04 10.90
CA VAL A 149 4.70 -0.14 12.20
C VAL A 149 5.50 -1.44 12.26
N SER A 150 6.34 -1.60 13.27
CA SER A 150 7.01 -2.88 13.49
C SER A 150 6.22 -3.78 14.41
N ASN A 151 5.98 -3.29 15.63
CA ASN A 151 5.10 -3.93 16.60
C ASN A 151 3.64 -3.56 16.27
N PRO A 152 2.72 -4.53 16.12
CA PRO A 152 1.33 -4.27 15.76
C PRO A 152 0.63 -3.47 16.86
N LYS A 153 0.19 -2.23 16.56
CA LYS A 153 -0.53 -1.34 17.48
C LYS A 153 -1.03 -0.09 16.78
N TRP A 154 -1.81 0.71 17.52
CA TRP A 154 -2.09 2.10 17.13
C TRP A 154 -0.82 2.96 17.26
N CYS A 155 -0.58 3.80 16.26
CA CYS A 155 0.48 4.82 16.23
C CYS A 155 -0.20 6.22 16.14
N CYS A 156 0.48 7.36 16.12
CA CYS A 156 1.89 7.58 15.84
C CYS A 156 2.39 8.66 16.81
N ALA A 157 2.82 8.25 18.00
CA ALA A 157 3.42 9.17 18.97
C ALA A 157 4.94 9.21 18.78
N ASP A 158 5.59 10.27 19.28
CA ASP A 158 7.07 10.36 19.26
C ASP A 158 7.72 9.20 20.05
N GLU A 159 7.08 8.74 21.12
CA GLU A 159 7.63 7.74 22.05
C GLU A 159 6.99 6.35 21.90
N ASP A 160 6.31 6.08 20.79
CA ASP A 160 5.70 4.77 20.57
C ASP A 160 6.73 3.67 20.22
N GLY A 161 8.02 3.96 20.21
CA GLY A 161 9.08 2.97 19.98
C GLY A 161 9.09 2.37 18.57
N ASN A 162 8.36 2.97 17.61
CA ASN A 162 8.30 2.54 16.21
C ASN A 162 8.66 3.68 15.23
N GLY A 163 8.94 4.89 15.73
CA GLY A 163 9.02 6.09 14.92
C GLY A 163 10.30 6.18 14.08
N PHE A 164 11.44 5.74 14.61
CA PHE A 164 12.72 5.89 13.95
C PHE A 164 13.64 4.68 14.11
N PHE A 165 14.71 4.66 13.31
CA PHE A 165 15.63 3.52 13.26
C PHE A 165 16.23 3.23 14.62
N LYS A 166 16.28 1.94 14.98
CA LYS A 166 16.80 1.41 16.26
C LYS A 166 15.97 1.78 17.49
N ASP A 167 14.73 2.21 17.30
CA ASP A 167 13.77 2.23 18.41
C ASP A 167 13.53 0.82 18.94
N ALA A 168 12.95 0.74 20.14
CA ALA A 168 12.69 -0.52 20.84
C ALA A 168 12.02 -1.59 19.95
N ASP A 169 11.07 -1.18 19.10
CA ASP A 169 10.39 -2.09 18.18
C ASP A 169 10.92 -2.01 16.73
N PHE A 170 11.78 -1.05 16.37
CA PHE A 170 12.22 -0.80 14.99
C PHE A 170 13.69 -1.13 14.73
N ASP A 171 13.99 -2.42 14.55
CA ASP A 171 15.28 -2.90 14.04
C ASP A 171 15.36 -2.79 12.51
N PRO A 172 16.32 -2.02 11.94
CA PRO A 172 16.51 -1.91 10.49
C PRO A 172 16.84 -3.23 9.77
N THR A 173 17.37 -4.23 10.48
CA THR A 173 17.69 -5.56 9.91
C THR A 173 16.43 -6.40 9.75
N GLU A 174 15.64 -6.49 10.82
CA GLU A 174 14.33 -7.17 10.80
C GLU A 174 13.37 -6.51 9.80
N TRP A 175 13.38 -5.17 9.73
CA TRP A 175 12.61 -4.43 8.73
C TRP A 175 13.01 -4.76 7.29
N GLN A 176 14.32 -4.83 6.98
CA GLN A 176 14.79 -5.24 5.66
C GLN A 176 14.34 -6.66 5.29
N PHE A 177 14.42 -7.59 6.24
CA PHE A 177 13.96 -8.96 6.04
C PHE A 177 12.47 -9.00 5.71
N ALA A 178 11.64 -8.28 6.48
CA ALA A 178 10.21 -8.23 6.25
C ALA A 178 9.87 -7.60 4.89
N LEU A 179 10.53 -6.49 4.52
CA LEU A 179 10.35 -5.87 3.21
C LEU A 179 10.69 -6.83 2.06
N ALA A 180 11.80 -7.55 2.14
CA ALA A 180 12.18 -8.54 1.13
C ALA A 180 11.16 -9.68 1.06
N TYR A 181 10.70 -10.17 2.22
CA TYR A 181 9.67 -11.21 2.30
C TYR A 181 8.38 -10.77 1.61
N VAL A 182 7.86 -9.60 1.98
CA VAL A 182 6.62 -9.05 1.41
C VAL A 182 6.79 -8.80 -0.10
N ALA A 183 7.90 -8.18 -0.52
CA ALA A 183 8.17 -7.95 -1.93
C ALA A 183 8.14 -9.25 -2.73
N SER A 184 8.82 -10.30 -2.24
CA SER A 184 8.83 -11.61 -2.89
C SER A 184 7.45 -12.24 -2.92
N ARG A 185 6.74 -12.22 -1.78
CA ARG A 185 5.43 -12.86 -1.63
C ARG A 185 4.38 -12.31 -2.59
N PHE A 186 4.42 -11.00 -2.83
CA PHE A 186 3.46 -10.29 -3.68
C PHE A 186 3.93 -10.06 -5.13
N SER A 187 5.11 -10.56 -5.52
CA SER A 187 5.71 -10.36 -6.85
C SER A 187 4.85 -10.83 -8.02
N ASN A 188 4.04 -11.87 -7.83
CA ASN A 188 3.14 -12.44 -8.84
C ASN A 188 1.70 -11.93 -8.72
N LYS A 189 1.40 -11.02 -7.79
CA LYS A 189 0.07 -10.42 -7.64
C LYS A 189 0.04 -9.08 -8.35
N ASN A 190 -0.31 -9.09 -9.64
CA ASN A 190 -0.26 -7.90 -10.48
C ASN A 190 -0.99 -6.70 -9.87
N GLN A 191 -2.09 -6.94 -9.13
CA GLN A 191 -2.87 -5.86 -8.50
C GLN A 191 -2.08 -5.10 -7.43
N VAL A 192 -0.99 -5.66 -6.92
CA VAL A 192 -0.06 -4.96 -6.04
C VAL A 192 0.83 -4.09 -6.92
N VAL A 193 0.58 -2.78 -6.87
CA VAL A 193 1.22 -1.80 -7.76
C VAL A 193 2.28 -0.95 -7.05
N GLY A 194 2.35 -1.02 -5.72
CA GLY A 194 3.29 -0.22 -4.95
C GLY A 194 3.59 -0.80 -3.57
N MET A 195 4.76 -0.47 -3.05
CA MET A 195 5.18 -0.77 -1.69
C MET A 195 5.76 0.50 -1.05
N SER A 196 5.07 1.04 -0.03
CA SER A 196 5.64 2.04 0.88
C SER A 196 6.50 1.36 1.92
N LEU A 197 7.72 1.86 2.08
CA LEU A 197 8.75 1.21 2.87
C LEU A 197 8.54 1.39 4.38
N ARG A 198 8.07 2.56 4.82
CA ARG A 198 7.84 2.86 6.22
C ARG A 198 6.93 4.08 6.37
N ASN A 199 5.87 3.94 7.16
CA ASN A 199 4.97 5.03 7.50
C ASN A 199 5.60 6.01 8.49
N GLU A 200 5.58 7.31 8.15
CA GLU A 200 5.79 8.43 9.07
C GLU A 200 7.05 8.33 9.95
N LEU A 201 8.24 8.26 9.33
CA LEU A 201 9.49 8.34 10.09
C LEU A 201 9.51 9.62 10.95
N ARG A 202 9.63 9.44 12.26
CA ARG A 202 9.44 10.47 13.31
C ARG A 202 10.26 10.09 14.53
N ASP A 203 10.86 11.06 15.20
CA ASP A 203 11.49 10.98 16.53
C ASP A 203 12.24 12.32 16.75
N PRO A 204 12.51 12.74 18.00
CA PRO A 204 13.41 13.88 18.27
C PRO A 204 14.83 13.73 17.69
N ARG A 205 15.37 12.51 17.59
CA ARG A 205 16.70 12.15 17.04
C ARG A 205 16.72 12.01 15.52
N LYS A 206 15.58 12.18 14.84
CA LYS A 206 15.48 12.03 13.39
C LYS A 206 16.51 12.91 12.68
N ASN A 207 17.16 12.35 11.67
CA ASN A 207 18.19 13.03 10.90
C ASN A 207 18.25 12.50 9.47
N GLU A 208 18.78 13.31 8.57
CA GLU A 208 18.89 12.98 7.14
C GLU A 208 19.92 11.86 6.90
N ASP A 209 21.02 11.82 7.65
CA ASP A 209 22.10 10.86 7.43
C ASP A 209 21.62 9.41 7.61
N ASP A 210 20.86 9.14 8.67
CA ASP A 210 20.23 7.84 8.89
C ASP A 210 19.19 7.54 7.81
N TRP A 211 18.40 8.54 7.38
CA TRP A 211 17.46 8.35 6.27
C TRP A 211 18.20 7.91 4.99
N TYR A 212 19.28 8.60 4.62
CA TYR A 212 20.09 8.26 3.43
C TYR A 212 20.86 6.94 3.60
N ASN A 213 21.20 6.56 4.82
CA ASN A 213 21.86 5.29 5.11
C ASN A 213 20.90 4.10 5.00
N TYR A 214 19.68 4.23 5.51
CA TYR A 214 18.73 3.12 5.60
C TYR A 214 17.74 3.05 4.44
N VAL A 215 17.08 4.16 4.07
CA VAL A 215 15.94 4.14 3.14
C VAL A 215 16.34 3.71 1.72
N PRO A 216 17.36 4.31 1.06
CA PRO A 216 17.76 3.88 -0.29
C PRO A 216 18.20 2.42 -0.34
N ALA A 217 18.88 1.92 0.70
CA ALA A 217 19.29 0.52 0.75
C ALA A 217 18.08 -0.43 0.81
N ARG A 218 17.03 -0.11 1.58
CA ARG A 218 15.82 -0.94 1.67
C ARG A 218 14.95 -0.82 0.43
N ALA A 219 14.91 0.35 -0.17
CA ALA A 219 14.30 0.58 -1.46
C ALA A 219 14.92 -0.35 -2.52
N ALA A 220 16.25 -0.46 -2.56
CA ALA A 220 16.96 -1.28 -3.53
C ALA A 220 16.65 -2.77 -3.35
N VAL A 221 16.50 -3.23 -2.09
CA VAL A 221 16.06 -4.59 -1.78
C VAL A 221 14.68 -4.87 -2.38
N VAL A 222 13.70 -3.98 -2.13
CA VAL A 222 12.35 -4.15 -2.69
C VAL A 222 12.36 -4.13 -4.22
N HIS A 223 13.06 -3.17 -4.83
CA HIS A 223 13.17 -3.03 -6.29
C HIS A 223 13.77 -4.28 -6.95
N ASN A 224 14.82 -4.85 -6.37
CA ASN A 224 15.49 -6.04 -6.90
C ASN A 224 14.63 -7.30 -6.75
N VAL A 225 13.91 -7.44 -5.63
CA VAL A 225 13.08 -8.62 -5.35
C VAL A 225 11.75 -8.57 -6.11
N ASN A 226 11.17 -7.38 -6.26
CA ASN A 226 9.91 -7.16 -6.95
C ASN A 226 10.01 -5.93 -7.87
N PRO A 227 10.53 -6.10 -9.11
CA PRO A 227 10.70 -5.00 -10.05
C PRO A 227 9.37 -4.49 -10.62
N ASN A 228 8.24 -5.13 -10.29
CA ASN A 228 6.94 -4.80 -10.84
C ASN A 228 6.27 -3.63 -10.11
N VAL A 229 6.56 -3.45 -8.82
CA VAL A 229 5.91 -2.43 -7.96
C VAL A 229 6.62 -1.08 -8.04
N LEU A 230 5.86 -0.01 -7.81
CA LEU A 230 6.44 1.26 -7.40
C LEU A 230 7.07 1.13 -6.01
N VAL A 231 8.29 1.61 -5.84
CA VAL A 231 8.96 1.70 -4.53
C VAL A 231 8.73 3.10 -4.00
N ILE A 232 7.96 3.20 -2.90
CA ILE A 232 7.45 4.47 -2.38
C ILE A 232 8.22 4.83 -1.11
N LEU A 233 8.88 6.00 -1.13
CA LEU A 233 9.69 6.49 -0.02
C LEU A 233 8.97 7.60 0.73
N SER A 234 8.83 7.42 2.03
CA SER A 234 8.29 8.44 2.92
C SER A 234 9.38 9.39 3.44
N GLY A 235 8.98 10.59 3.80
CA GLY A 235 9.85 11.64 4.34
C GLY A 235 10.10 11.53 5.85
N LEU A 236 10.71 12.59 6.39
CA LEU A 236 10.90 12.77 7.83
C LEU A 236 9.72 13.56 8.41
N ASN A 237 9.72 13.72 9.74
CA ASN A 237 8.75 14.50 10.49
C ASN A 237 7.32 14.07 10.19
N TYR A 238 6.99 12.81 10.48
CA TYR A 238 5.66 12.26 10.16
C TYR A 238 5.34 12.29 8.67
N ALA A 239 6.35 12.09 7.83
CA ALA A 239 6.25 12.23 6.37
C ALA A 239 5.82 13.62 5.88
N THR A 240 5.86 14.66 6.73
CA THR A 240 5.52 16.04 6.31
C THR A 240 6.69 16.77 5.68
N ASP A 241 7.91 16.25 5.83
CA ASP A 241 9.13 16.88 5.32
C ASP A 241 9.87 15.98 4.30
N LEU A 242 9.92 16.47 3.06
CA LEU A 242 10.74 15.95 1.95
C LEU A 242 11.75 17.01 1.46
N SER A 243 11.87 18.14 2.14
CA SER A 243 12.62 19.31 1.66
C SER A 243 14.13 19.02 1.51
N PHE A 244 14.66 18.12 2.34
CA PHE A 244 16.06 17.67 2.27
C PHE A 244 16.43 17.02 0.92
N LEU A 245 15.46 16.41 0.23
CA LEU A 245 15.67 15.85 -1.10
C LEU A 245 15.97 16.91 -2.17
N LYS A 246 15.71 18.20 -1.92
CA LYS A 246 16.16 19.28 -2.81
C LYS A 246 17.68 19.33 -2.90
N ASN A 247 18.34 19.16 -1.75
CA ASN A 247 19.77 19.35 -1.57
C ASN A 247 20.55 18.09 -1.95
N ARG A 248 19.99 16.90 -1.68
CA ARG A 248 20.61 15.61 -1.98
C ARG A 248 19.61 14.64 -2.62
N ARG A 249 19.43 14.75 -3.93
CA ARG A 249 18.51 13.87 -4.67
C ARG A 249 19.04 12.45 -4.76
N LEU A 250 18.14 11.46 -4.72
CA LEU A 250 18.47 10.12 -5.16
C LEU A 250 18.54 10.10 -6.69
N ASP A 251 19.48 9.33 -7.24
CA ASP A 251 19.59 9.17 -8.69
C ASP A 251 18.43 8.30 -9.21
N PRO A 252 17.51 8.85 -10.03
CA PRO A 252 16.36 8.11 -10.55
C PRO A 252 16.74 6.96 -11.49
N SER A 253 17.94 6.98 -12.12
CA SER A 253 18.33 5.90 -13.04
C SER A 253 18.53 4.55 -12.36
N ASN A 254 18.72 4.53 -11.04
CA ASN A 254 18.87 3.31 -10.26
C ASN A 254 17.56 2.51 -10.08
N TRP A 255 16.42 3.08 -10.51
CA TRP A 255 15.09 2.59 -10.13
C TRP A 255 14.21 2.19 -11.30
N ASN A 256 14.71 2.17 -12.55
CA ASN A 256 13.94 1.78 -13.75
C ASN A 256 12.52 2.39 -13.79
N ASN A 257 12.39 3.67 -13.46
CA ASN A 257 11.11 4.37 -13.40
C ASN A 257 10.12 3.76 -12.38
N LYS A 258 10.60 3.26 -11.24
CA LYS A 258 9.75 2.69 -10.17
C LYS A 258 9.74 3.52 -8.89
N LEU A 259 10.63 4.51 -8.76
CA LEU A 259 10.70 5.33 -7.55
C LEU A 259 9.58 6.36 -7.48
N ALA A 260 8.86 6.40 -6.35
CA ALA A 260 7.91 7.44 -6.00
C ALA A 260 8.16 7.93 -4.57
N TYR A 261 7.68 9.13 -4.25
CA TYR A 261 7.76 9.69 -2.90
C TYR A 261 6.36 9.95 -2.37
N GLU A 262 6.16 9.71 -1.07
CA GLU A 262 4.92 10.03 -0.37
C GLU A 262 5.17 11.06 0.74
N ALA A 263 4.22 11.97 0.89
CA ALA A 263 4.16 12.92 1.98
C ALA A 263 2.77 12.83 2.61
N HIS A 264 2.70 13.05 3.92
CA HIS A 264 1.45 13.08 4.65
C HIS A 264 1.06 14.52 4.95
N TRP A 265 -0.24 14.80 4.86
CA TRP A 265 -0.78 16.11 5.09
C TRP A 265 -2.05 15.97 5.91
N TYR A 266 -2.11 16.64 7.04
CA TYR A 266 -3.24 16.65 7.95
C TYR A 266 -3.68 18.10 8.20
N PRO A 267 -4.97 18.38 8.48
CA PRO A 267 -5.42 19.75 8.77
C PRO A 267 -4.63 20.45 9.89
N TRP A 268 -4.08 19.69 10.83
CA TRP A 268 -3.27 20.19 11.95
C TRP A 268 -1.75 20.19 11.69
N SER A 269 -1.29 19.66 10.55
CA SER A 269 0.13 19.64 10.18
C SER A 269 0.58 20.91 9.44
N VAL A 270 -0.35 21.82 9.12
CA VAL A 270 -0.11 22.98 8.25
C VAL A 270 -0.09 24.27 9.06
N HIS A 271 0.99 25.03 8.96
CA HIS A 271 0.95 26.49 9.11
C HIS A 271 0.63 27.08 7.74
N ALA A 272 -0.29 28.05 7.66
CA ALA A 272 -1.10 28.43 6.48
C ALA A 272 -0.38 28.75 5.15
N ASP A 273 0.96 28.75 5.08
CA ASP A 273 1.74 29.22 3.93
C ASP A 273 2.59 28.13 3.24
N THR A 274 2.50 26.83 3.61
CA THR A 274 3.54 25.84 3.27
C THR A 274 3.24 24.83 2.14
N CYS A 275 2.04 24.78 1.53
CA CYS A 275 1.75 23.76 0.49
C CYS A 275 2.76 23.83 -0.69
N ASP A 276 3.27 25.04 -1.00
CA ASP A 276 4.29 25.21 -2.04
C ASP A 276 5.73 24.93 -1.57
N ASP A 277 6.11 25.34 -0.36
CA ASP A 277 7.51 25.28 0.06
C ASP A 277 7.99 23.87 0.47
N THR A 278 7.08 23.02 0.94
CA THR A 278 7.39 21.65 1.41
C THR A 278 7.22 20.58 0.31
N ILE A 279 6.30 20.77 -0.66
CA ILE A 279 5.98 19.77 -1.71
C ILE A 279 6.25 20.29 -3.15
N ASN A 280 6.14 21.60 -3.41
CA ASN A 280 6.38 22.17 -4.73
C ASN A 280 7.85 22.36 -5.21
N PRO A 281 8.90 22.20 -4.40
CA PRO A 281 10.27 22.34 -4.90
C PRO A 281 10.75 21.07 -5.64
N ILE A 282 9.94 20.00 -5.63
CA ILE A 282 10.26 18.76 -6.34
C ILE A 282 9.26 18.51 -7.46
N THR A 283 9.33 19.38 -8.47
CA THR A 283 8.57 19.39 -9.72
C THR A 283 8.72 18.12 -10.59
N TYR A 284 9.50 17.12 -10.15
CA TYR A 284 9.93 15.98 -10.96
C TYR A 284 9.57 14.59 -10.38
N PHE A 285 8.79 14.49 -9.29
CA PHE A 285 8.46 13.19 -8.68
C PHE A 285 6.97 12.84 -8.70
N SER A 286 6.72 11.56 -8.98
CA SER A 286 5.41 10.93 -8.86
C SER A 286 4.87 11.07 -7.45
N ARG A 287 3.84 11.91 -7.31
CA ARG A 287 3.16 12.15 -6.04
C ARG A 287 2.09 11.10 -5.82
N MET A 288 2.09 10.51 -4.64
CA MET A 288 0.95 9.77 -4.13
C MET A 288 0.41 10.48 -2.89
N VAL A 289 -0.79 11.05 -3.03
CA VAL A 289 -1.51 11.66 -1.92
C VAL A 289 -2.43 10.59 -1.35
N THR A 290 -2.04 10.00 -0.23
CA THR A 290 -2.91 9.14 0.56
C THR A 290 -3.82 10.08 1.35
N ASN A 291 -5.14 9.93 1.20
CA ASN A 291 -6.11 10.93 1.67
C ASN A 291 -5.95 11.31 3.15
N GLN A 292 -5.46 12.53 3.36
CA GLN A 292 -5.99 13.54 4.28
C GLN A 292 -5.91 14.91 3.56
N PHE A 293 -6.88 15.14 2.67
CA PHE A 293 -7.07 16.33 1.81
C PHE A 293 -6.03 16.58 0.70
N HIS A 294 -6.54 17.02 -0.45
CA HIS A 294 -5.78 17.32 -1.66
C HIS A 294 -5.40 18.81 -1.68
N CYS A 295 -4.12 19.15 -1.86
CA CYS A 295 -3.70 20.40 -2.52
C CYS A 295 -3.73 20.12 -4.04
N PHE A 296 -4.53 20.88 -4.80
CA PHE A 296 -4.72 20.73 -6.26
C PHE A 296 -3.50 21.21 -7.06
#